data_AF-A0A7W1QLT3-F1
#
_entry.id   AF-A0A7W1QLT3-F1
#
_cell.length_a   1.000
_cell.length_b   1.000
_cell.length_c   1.000
_cell.angle_alpha   90.00
_cell.angle_beta   90.00
_cell.angle_gamma   90.00
#
_symmetry.space_group_name_H-M   'P 1'
#
loop_
_entity.id
_entity.type
_entity.pdbx_description
1 polymer ?
#
loop_
_entity_poly.entity_id
_entity_poly.type
_entity_poly.pdbx_seq_one_letter_code
_entity_poly.pdbx_strand_id
1 'polypeptide(L)'
;EPWLTPFAFSVGLLALALFAFLAAVFLTLETHDHDLREDFRRRALGSGIAVFLASALVLSLSKGQAPLVMAGLLASPWALPLHLATGATAIAVLAALWFRRFGLARLGSGLQVSLIFWGWVLAQYPLLIPPSFTIVGSAAPDATLRALLIATAFGGIVLVPSLWYLFHIFKTVPADPGARQP
;
A
#
# COMPACT_ATOMS: atom_id res chain seq x y z
N GLU A 1 3.11 -14.29 -25.32
CA GLU A 1 2.22 -14.02 -24.17
C GLU A 1 2.85 -13.07 -23.13
N PRO A 2 2.80 -11.74 -23.33
CA PRO A 2 3.46 -10.77 -22.45
C PRO A 2 2.82 -10.62 -21.06
N TRP A 3 1.58 -11.10 -20.87
CA TRP A 3 0.79 -10.88 -19.64
C TRP A 3 0.95 -11.95 -18.56
N LEU A 4 1.40 -13.16 -18.91
CA LEU A 4 1.53 -14.30 -17.99
C LEU A 4 3.00 -14.62 -17.66
N THR A 5 3.85 -13.60 -17.63
CA THR A 5 5.25 -13.78 -17.25
C THR A 5 5.38 -14.06 -15.74
N PRO A 6 6.39 -14.83 -15.31
CA PRO A 6 6.64 -15.05 -13.87
C PRO A 6 6.76 -13.75 -13.08
N PHE A 7 7.30 -12.69 -13.69
CA PHE A 7 7.38 -11.36 -13.08
C PHE A 7 6.00 -10.71 -12.92
N ALA A 8 5.14 -10.75 -13.94
CA ALA A 8 3.78 -10.21 -13.82
C ALA A 8 2.97 -10.97 -12.73
N PHE A 9 3.12 -12.29 -12.66
CA PHE A 9 2.48 -13.10 -11.63
C PHE A 9 2.98 -12.76 -10.22
N SER A 10 4.29 -12.56 -10.03
CA SER A 10 4.83 -12.19 -8.72
C SER A 10 4.39 -10.80 -8.26
N VAL A 11 4.25 -9.84 -9.17
CA VAL A 11 3.67 -8.52 -8.88
C VAL A 11 2.21 -8.66 -8.47
N GLY A 12 1.42 -9.49 -9.17
CA GLY A 12 0.04 -9.79 -8.79
C GLY A 12 -0.07 -10.44 -7.41
N LEU A 13 0.82 -11.39 -7.10
CA LEU A 13 0.89 -12.04 -5.79
C LEU A 13 1.24 -11.03 -4.68
N LEU A 14 2.18 -10.11 -4.94
CA LEU A 14 2.52 -9.03 -4.01
C LEU A 14 1.31 -8.13 -3.75
N ALA A 15 0.59 -7.72 -4.80
CA ALA A 15 -0.61 -6.90 -4.66
C ALA A 15 -1.67 -7.61 -3.79
N LEU A 16 -1.95 -8.89 -4.07
CA LEU A 16 -2.88 -9.69 -3.28
C LEU A 16 -2.46 -9.77 -1.80
N ALA A 17 -1.17 -10.02 -1.53
CA ALA A 17 -0.65 -10.09 -0.18
C ALA A 17 -0.79 -8.75 0.57
N LEU A 18 -0.54 -7.62 -0.11
CA LEU A 18 -0.72 -6.27 0.46
C LEU A 18 -2.18 -6.00 0.84
N PHE A 19 -3.13 -6.37 -0.02
CA PHE A 19 -4.56 -6.23 0.28
C PHE A 19 -4.99 -7.13 1.43
N ALA A 20 -4.57 -8.40 1.44
CA ALA A 20 -4.86 -9.32 2.53
C ALA A 20 -4.27 -8.82 3.86
N PHE A 21 -3.07 -8.27 3.83
CA PHE A 21 -2.41 -7.66 4.98
C PHE A 21 -3.17 -6.44 5.51
N LEU A 22 -3.49 -5.48 4.64
CA LEU A 22 -4.26 -4.29 5.03
C LEU A 22 -5.63 -4.68 5.61
N ALA A 23 -6.34 -5.59 4.95
CA ALA A 23 -7.64 -6.07 5.43
C ALA A 23 -7.52 -6.70 6.82
N ALA A 24 -6.56 -7.62 7.02
CA ALA A 24 -6.36 -8.28 8.30
C ALA A 24 -5.98 -7.28 9.42
N VAL A 25 -5.10 -6.32 9.15
CA VAL A 25 -4.71 -5.29 10.14
C VAL A 25 -5.90 -4.40 10.51
N PHE A 26 -6.69 -3.95 9.53
CA PHE A 26 -7.85 -3.10 9.78
C PHE A 26 -8.95 -3.86 10.54
N LEU A 27 -9.23 -5.11 10.16
CA LEU A 27 -10.21 -5.96 10.86
C LEU A 27 -9.78 -6.32 12.28
N THR A 28 -8.48 -6.44 12.55
CA THR A 28 -7.97 -6.63 13.91
C THR A 28 -8.39 -5.49 14.85
N LEU A 29 -8.35 -4.24 14.36
CA LEU A 29 -8.76 -3.08 15.17
C LEU A 29 -10.27 -2.96 15.31
N GLU A 30 -11.02 -3.32 14.27
CA GLU A 30 -12.48 -3.17 14.22
C GLU A 30 -13.24 -4.29 14.96
N THR A 31 -12.60 -5.42 15.18
CA THR A 31 -13.24 -6.56 15.86
C THR A 31 -13.29 -6.36 17.37
N HIS A 32 -14.48 -6.48 17.97
CA HIS A 32 -14.68 -6.37 19.42
C HIS A 32 -14.54 -7.69 20.19
N ASP A 33 -14.81 -8.82 19.53
CA ASP A 33 -14.59 -10.16 20.08
C ASP A 33 -13.09 -10.47 20.17
N HIS A 34 -12.64 -10.92 21.35
CA HIS A 34 -11.23 -11.20 21.61
C HIS A 34 -10.68 -12.32 20.74
N ASP A 35 -11.43 -13.41 20.55
CA ASP A 35 -10.92 -14.60 19.87
C ASP A 35 -10.82 -14.35 18.37
N LEU A 36 -11.86 -13.73 17.79
CA LEU A 36 -11.85 -13.32 16.40
C LEU A 36 -10.79 -12.25 16.11
N ARG A 37 -10.53 -11.34 17.06
CA ARG A 37 -9.44 -10.36 16.94
C ARG A 37 -8.07 -11.05 16.89
N GLU A 38 -7.85 -12.05 17.73
CA GLU A 38 -6.60 -12.81 17.74
C GLU A 38 -6.39 -13.59 16.43
N ASP A 39 -7.46 -14.11 15.83
CA ASP A 39 -7.41 -14.73 14.51
C ASP A 39 -7.00 -13.74 13.42
N PHE A 40 -7.58 -12.54 13.40
CA PHE A 40 -7.17 -11.49 12.46
C PHE A 40 -5.73 -11.03 12.71
N ARG A 41 -5.28 -10.97 13.97
CA ARG A 41 -3.87 -10.66 14.31
C ARG A 41 -2.92 -11.70 13.72
N ARG A 42 -3.22 -12.99 13.85
CA ARG A 42 -2.42 -14.07 13.26
C ARG A 42 -2.40 -13.99 11.73
N ARG A 43 -3.56 -13.72 11.11
CA ARG A 43 -3.66 -13.49 9.65
C ARG A 43 -2.87 -12.26 9.21
N ALA A 44 -2.86 -11.18 9.99
CA ALA A 44 -2.08 -9.98 9.72
C ALA A 44 -0.58 -10.26 9.77
N LEU A 45 -0.10 -11.02 10.77
CA LEU A 45 1.30 -11.44 10.83
C LEU A 45 1.67 -12.35 9.66
N GLY A 46 0.84 -13.36 9.36
CA GLY A 46 1.09 -14.30 8.26
C GLY A 46 1.10 -13.61 6.89
N SER A 47 0.14 -12.73 6.62
CA SER A 47 0.10 -11.94 5.39
C SER A 47 1.23 -10.90 5.32
N GLY A 48 1.67 -10.33 6.44
CA GLY A 48 2.86 -9.47 6.49
C GLY A 48 4.14 -10.22 6.08
N ILE A 49 4.31 -11.47 6.53
CA ILE A 49 5.39 -12.34 6.06
C ILE A 49 5.23 -12.64 4.56
N ALA A 50 4.01 -12.92 4.11
CA ALA A 50 3.75 -13.16 2.69
C ALA A 50 4.10 -11.94 1.81
N VAL A 51 3.81 -10.71 2.27
CA VAL A 51 4.24 -9.47 1.60
C VAL A 51 5.75 -9.41 1.47
N PHE A 52 6.49 -9.74 2.54
CA PHE A 52 7.95 -9.75 2.51
C PHE A 52 8.49 -10.77 1.48
N LEU A 53 7.98 -11.99 1.49
CA LEU A 53 8.38 -13.05 0.55
C LEU A 53 8.02 -12.69 -0.89
N ALA A 54 6.81 -12.18 -1.13
CA ALA A 54 6.38 -11.74 -2.46
C ALA A 54 7.22 -10.57 -2.97
N SER A 55 7.57 -9.61 -2.10
CA SER A 55 8.46 -8.50 -2.45
C SER A 55 9.86 -8.99 -2.84
N ALA A 56 10.41 -9.93 -2.08
CA ALA A 56 11.69 -10.56 -2.40
C ALA A 56 11.65 -11.33 -3.74
N LEU A 57 10.54 -12.01 -4.03
CA LEU A 57 10.33 -12.70 -5.30
C LEU A 57 10.25 -11.71 -6.48
N VAL A 58 9.50 -10.61 -6.33
CA VAL A 58 9.41 -9.54 -7.34
C VAL A 58 10.80 -8.96 -7.62
N LEU A 59 11.57 -8.65 -6.58
CA LEU A 59 12.92 -8.13 -6.72
C LEU A 59 13.87 -9.14 -7.36
N SER A 60 13.72 -10.43 -7.06
CA SER A 60 14.57 -11.47 -7.65
C SER A 60 14.29 -11.63 -9.15
N LEU A 61 13.02 -11.62 -9.54
CA LEU A 61 12.59 -11.77 -10.93
C LEU A 61 12.81 -10.51 -11.78
N SER A 62 12.78 -9.32 -11.18
CA SER A 62 13.00 -8.06 -11.90
C SER A 62 14.42 -7.94 -12.46
N LYS A 63 15.42 -8.61 -11.86
CA LYS A 63 16.81 -8.64 -12.39
C LYS A 63 16.88 -9.13 -13.83
N GLY A 64 16.08 -10.15 -14.17
CA GLY A 64 16.08 -10.75 -15.52
C GLY A 64 15.02 -10.16 -16.45
N GLN A 65 13.84 -9.83 -15.93
CA GLN A 65 12.67 -9.48 -16.76
C GLN A 65 12.35 -7.98 -16.81
N ALA A 66 12.90 -7.17 -15.89
CA ALA A 66 12.66 -5.73 -15.82
C ALA A 66 13.92 -4.96 -15.36
N PRO A 67 15.03 -5.03 -16.12
CA PRO A 67 16.32 -4.49 -15.69
C PRO A 67 16.32 -2.98 -15.46
N LEU A 68 15.51 -2.22 -16.21
CA LEU A 68 15.36 -0.77 -16.02
C LEU A 68 14.71 -0.42 -14.68
N VAL A 69 13.71 -1.20 -14.25
CA VAL A 69 13.04 -1.02 -12.95
C VAL A 69 13.99 -1.39 -11.81
N MET A 70 14.76 -2.48 -11.98
CA MET A 70 15.79 -2.88 -11.01
C MET A 70 16.87 -1.80 -10.86
N ALA A 71 17.36 -1.25 -11.97
CA ALA A 71 18.35 -0.19 -11.93
C ALA A 71 17.83 1.05 -11.19
N GLY A 72 16.58 1.45 -11.43
CA GLY A 72 15.96 2.56 -10.71
C GLY A 72 15.75 2.29 -9.22
N LEU A 73 15.39 1.06 -8.85
CA LEU A 73 15.26 0.64 -7.44
C LEU A 73 16.58 0.64 -6.68
N LEU A 74 17.72 0.45 -7.35
CA LEU A 74 19.03 0.33 -6.69
C LEU A 74 19.91 1.60 -6.82
N ALA A 75 19.87 2.28 -7.97
CA ALA A 75 20.78 3.36 -8.29
C ALA A 75 20.21 4.77 -8.01
N SER A 76 18.91 4.87 -7.72
CA SER A 76 18.29 6.16 -7.39
C SER A 76 18.79 6.69 -6.04
N PRO A 77 19.04 8.01 -5.88
CA PRO A 77 19.41 8.61 -4.59
C PRO A 77 18.36 8.33 -3.48
N TRP A 78 17.10 8.15 -3.89
CA TRP A 78 15.98 7.86 -2.99
C TRP A 78 15.82 6.37 -2.67
N ALA A 79 16.55 5.49 -3.37
CA ALA A 79 16.48 4.06 -3.18
C ALA A 79 16.77 3.67 -1.73
N LEU A 80 17.95 4.05 -1.22
CA LEU A 80 18.38 3.65 0.12
C LEU A 80 17.44 4.18 1.22
N PRO A 81 17.08 5.49 1.25
CA PRO A 81 16.11 6.01 2.22
C PRO A 81 14.75 5.31 2.16
N LEU A 82 14.21 5.06 0.96
CA LEU A 82 12.90 4.39 0.82
C LEU A 82 12.93 2.94 1.29
N HIS A 83 13.97 2.17 0.96
CA HIS A 83 14.09 0.80 1.41
C HIS A 83 14.23 0.73 2.93
N LEU A 84 15.05 1.61 3.52
CA LEU A 84 15.20 1.71 4.97
C LEU A 84 13.89 2.13 5.64
N ALA A 85 13.21 3.15 5.13
CA ALA A 85 11.93 3.61 5.65
C ALA A 85 10.84 2.52 5.54
N THR A 86 10.78 1.82 4.41
CA THR A 86 9.84 0.72 4.18
C THR A 86 10.10 -0.44 5.14
N GLY A 87 11.37 -0.85 5.27
CA GLY A 87 11.78 -1.91 6.19
C GLY A 87 11.55 -1.55 7.65
N ALA A 88 11.91 -0.33 8.06
CA ALA A 88 11.68 0.16 9.42
C ALA A 88 10.18 0.22 9.74
N THR A 89 9.35 0.71 8.80
CA THR A 89 7.89 0.74 8.98
C THR A 89 7.32 -0.68 9.04
N ALA A 90 7.79 -1.61 8.20
CA ALA A 90 7.37 -3.01 8.23
C ALA A 90 7.65 -3.66 9.60
N ILE A 91 8.87 -3.48 10.12
CA ILE A 91 9.26 -3.98 11.45
C ILE A 91 8.39 -3.33 12.53
N ALA A 92 8.19 -2.01 12.48
CA ALA A 92 7.36 -1.29 13.43
C ALA A 92 5.91 -1.80 13.44
N VAL A 93 5.33 -2.11 12.27
CA VAL A 93 3.98 -2.67 12.16
C VAL A 93 3.90 -4.07 12.73
N LEU A 94 4.85 -4.95 12.39
CA LEU A 94 4.88 -6.31 12.93
C LEU A 94 5.07 -6.30 14.46
N ALA A 95 5.95 -5.43 14.97
CA ALA A 95 6.12 -5.22 16.40
C ALA A 95 4.84 -4.67 17.05
N ALA A 96 4.19 -3.69 16.44
CA ALA A 96 2.92 -3.17 16.94
C ALA A 96 1.81 -4.24 16.98
N LEU A 97 1.72 -5.12 15.97
CA LEU A 97 0.82 -6.27 15.96
C LEU A 97 1.18 -7.29 17.04
N TRP A 98 2.47 -7.52 17.27
CA TRP A 98 2.95 -8.44 18.30
C TRP A 98 2.63 -7.96 19.71
N PHE A 99 2.92 -6.68 20.00
CA PHE A 99 2.62 -6.02 21.28
C PHE A 99 1.18 -5.51 21.40
N ARG A 100 0.27 -5.94 20.50
CA ARG A 100 -1.17 -5.63 20.53
C ARG A 100 -1.51 -4.14 20.47
N ARG A 101 -0.63 -3.30 19.90
CA ARG A 101 -0.84 -1.86 19.66
C ARG A 101 -1.50 -1.63 18.29
N PHE A 102 -2.75 -2.08 18.15
CA PHE A 102 -3.45 -2.15 16.85
C PHE A 102 -3.66 -0.80 16.14
N GLY A 103 -3.84 0.29 16.89
CA GLY A 103 -3.96 1.64 16.30
C GLY A 103 -2.69 2.07 15.55
N LEU A 104 -1.52 1.83 16.15
CA LEU A 104 -0.23 2.09 15.51
C LEU A 104 0.01 1.14 14.34
N ALA A 105 -0.37 -0.13 14.46
CA ALA A 105 -0.28 -1.10 13.38
C ALA A 105 -1.09 -0.66 12.15
N ARG A 106 -2.30 -0.11 12.33
CA ARG A 106 -3.15 0.40 11.25
C ARG A 106 -2.54 1.59 10.51
N LEU A 107 -2.02 2.58 11.26
CA LEU A 107 -1.38 3.75 10.65
C LEU A 107 -0.08 3.34 9.95
N GLY A 108 0.73 2.52 10.62
CA GLY A 108 1.98 2.02 10.07
C GLY A 108 1.79 1.15 8.83
N SER A 109 0.75 0.29 8.77
CA SER A 109 0.50 -0.55 7.60
C SER A 109 0.11 0.30 6.39
N GLY A 110 -0.75 1.32 6.59
CA GLY A 110 -1.08 2.29 5.53
C GLY A 110 0.16 3.02 5.02
N LEU A 111 1.03 3.48 5.92
CA LEU A 111 2.31 4.12 5.57
C LEU A 111 3.24 3.16 4.82
N GLN A 112 3.41 1.93 5.32
CA GLN A 112 4.27 0.92 4.71
C GLN A 112 3.83 0.60 3.28
N VAL A 113 2.55 0.34 3.05
CA VAL A 113 2.03 0.05 1.70
C VAL A 113 2.24 1.27 0.80
N SER A 114 1.98 2.48 1.30
CA SER A 114 2.24 3.71 0.54
C SER A 114 3.71 3.87 0.14
N LEU A 115 4.65 3.55 1.05
CA LEU A 115 6.09 3.58 0.77
C LEU A 115 6.49 2.57 -0.31
N ILE A 116 5.90 1.37 -0.32
CA ILE A 116 6.13 0.36 -1.36
C ILE A 116 5.68 0.90 -2.73
N PHE A 117 4.48 1.49 -2.80
CA PHE A 117 3.98 2.12 -4.03
C PHE A 117 4.87 3.27 -4.50
N TRP A 118 5.28 4.16 -3.60
CA TRP A 118 6.19 5.26 -3.92
C TRP A 118 7.58 4.79 -4.36
N GLY A 119 8.10 3.72 -3.76
CA GLY A 119 9.35 3.08 -4.16
C GLY A 119 9.32 2.64 -5.62
N TRP A 120 8.20 2.07 -6.07
CA TRP A 120 8.00 1.71 -7.48
C TRP A 120 7.93 2.94 -8.39
N VAL A 121 7.12 3.96 -8.05
CA VAL A 121 6.99 5.19 -8.86
C VAL A 121 8.35 5.88 -9.04
N LEU A 122 9.10 6.05 -7.95
CA LEU A 122 10.40 6.72 -7.96
C LEU A 122 11.48 5.91 -8.67
N ALA A 123 11.37 4.58 -8.68
CA ALA A 123 12.27 3.73 -9.45
C ALA A 123 12.06 3.86 -10.96
N GLN A 124 10.85 4.15 -11.42
CA GLN A 124 10.57 4.29 -12.85
C GLN A 124 10.77 5.72 -13.36
N TYR A 125 10.75 6.72 -12.49
CA TYR A 125 10.96 8.12 -12.87
C TYR A 125 12.29 8.31 -13.64
N PRO A 126 12.30 8.99 -14.81
CA PRO A 126 11.24 9.80 -15.43
C PRO A 126 10.38 9.06 -16.47
N LEU A 127 10.51 7.74 -16.57
CA LEU A 127 9.76 6.91 -17.51
C LEU A 127 8.36 6.58 -16.98
N LEU A 128 7.37 6.66 -17.85
CA LEU A 128 5.99 6.23 -17.60
C LEU A 128 5.80 4.78 -18.05
N ILE A 129 6.24 4.45 -19.27
CA ILE A 129 6.29 3.09 -19.80
C ILE A 129 7.67 2.88 -20.43
N PRO A 130 8.57 2.15 -19.76
CA PRO A 130 9.89 1.84 -20.30
C PRO A 130 9.78 1.03 -21.61
N PRO A 131 10.71 1.22 -22.57
CA PRO A 131 11.83 2.17 -22.53
C PRO A 131 11.51 3.55 -23.13
N SER A 132 10.41 3.69 -23.87
CA SER A 132 10.22 4.78 -24.83
C SER A 132 9.36 5.95 -24.34
N PHE A 133 8.49 5.75 -23.36
CA PHE A 133 7.55 6.78 -22.93
C PHE A 133 8.03 7.46 -21.64
N THR A 134 8.41 8.73 -21.75
CA THR A 134 8.73 9.59 -20.61
C THR A 134 7.50 10.36 -20.14
N ILE A 135 7.49 10.78 -18.87
CA ILE A 135 6.41 11.62 -18.31
C ILE A 135 6.27 12.92 -19.10
N VAL A 136 7.39 13.58 -19.41
CA VAL A 136 7.40 14.86 -20.15
C VAL A 136 7.04 14.66 -21.61
N GLY A 137 7.56 13.62 -22.27
CA GLY A 137 7.29 13.34 -23.68
C GLY A 137 5.87 12.82 -23.95
N SER A 138 5.19 12.30 -22.92
CA SER A 138 3.81 11.80 -23.01
C SER A 138 2.81 12.76 -22.35
N ALA A 139 3.24 13.97 -21.98
CA ALA A 139 2.40 14.95 -21.31
C ALA A 139 1.30 15.47 -22.25
N ALA A 140 0.10 15.63 -21.70
CA ALA A 140 -0.98 16.35 -22.39
C ALA A 140 -0.66 17.85 -22.52
N PRO A 141 -1.33 18.60 -23.41
CA PRO A 141 -1.17 20.04 -23.50
C PRO A 141 -1.37 20.74 -22.15
N ASP A 142 -0.61 21.81 -21.90
CA ASP A 142 -0.60 22.56 -20.63
C ASP A 142 -2.00 22.97 -20.15
N ALA A 143 -2.89 23.34 -21.08
CA ALA A 143 -4.27 23.71 -20.75
C ALA A 143 -5.04 22.54 -20.11
N THR A 144 -4.89 21.33 -20.66
CA THR A 144 -5.52 20.10 -20.14
C THR A 144 -4.93 19.73 -18.78
N LEU A 145 -3.61 19.83 -18.60
CA LEU A 145 -2.95 19.56 -17.33
C LEU A 145 -3.41 20.52 -16.23
N ARG A 146 -3.49 21.83 -16.53
CA ARG A 146 -4.00 22.83 -15.59
C ARG A 146 -5.46 22.56 -15.21
N ALA A 147 -6.31 22.25 -16.19
CA ALA A 147 -7.71 21.91 -15.93
C ALA A 147 -7.84 20.67 -15.03
N LEU A 148 -7.07 19.61 -15.31
CA LEU A 148 -7.06 18.37 -14.53
C LEU A 148 -6.55 18.59 -13.10
N LEU A 149 -5.50 19.40 -12.92
CA LEU A 149 -4.98 19.78 -11.60
C LEU A 149 -6.03 20.54 -10.79
N ILE A 150 -6.70 21.52 -11.40
CA ILE A 150 -7.77 22.29 -10.76
C ILE A 150 -8.93 21.38 -10.37
N ALA A 151 -9.41 20.54 -11.30
CA ALA A 151 -10.49 19.60 -11.04
C ALA A 151 -10.14 18.60 -9.92
N THR A 152 -8.91 18.09 -9.91
CA THR A 152 -8.44 17.17 -8.86
C THR A 152 -8.33 17.88 -7.50
N ALA A 153 -7.87 19.13 -7.47
CA ALA A 153 -7.79 19.91 -6.24
C ALA A 153 -9.18 20.19 -5.65
N PHE A 154 -10.12 20.66 -6.46
CA PHE A 154 -11.51 20.87 -6.03
C PHE A 154 -12.18 19.55 -5.61
N GLY A 155 -11.98 18.49 -6.40
CA GLY A 155 -12.45 17.15 -6.05
C GLY A 155 -11.90 16.68 -4.70
N GLY A 156 -10.62 16.92 -4.42
CA GLY A 156 -9.98 16.62 -3.14
C GLY A 156 -10.56 17.42 -1.98
N ILE A 157 -10.82 18.72 -2.17
CA ILE A 157 -11.46 19.59 -1.17
C ILE A 157 -12.86 19.11 -0.80
N VAL A 158 -13.58 18.47 -1.72
CA VAL A 158 -14.91 17.89 -1.43
C VAL A 158 -14.78 16.49 -0.84
N LEU A 159 -13.94 15.64 -1.44
CA LEU A 159 -13.81 14.23 -1.11
C LEU A 159 -13.21 13.99 0.28
N VAL A 160 -12.12 14.71 0.61
CA VAL A 160 -11.39 14.48 1.87
C VAL A 160 -12.24 14.81 3.10
N PRO A 161 -12.91 15.99 3.19
CA PRO A 161 -13.81 16.28 4.30
C PRO A 161 -15.00 15.33 4.38
N SER A 162 -15.55 14.91 3.24
CA SER A 162 -16.67 13.96 3.19
C SER A 162 -16.28 12.60 3.77
N LEU A 163 -15.11 12.07 3.39
CA LEU A 163 -14.57 10.83 3.96
C LEU A 163 -14.23 10.98 5.44
N TRP A 164 -13.66 12.13 5.83
CA TRP A 164 -13.37 12.40 7.24
C TRP A 164 -14.66 12.42 8.07
N TYR A 165 -15.69 13.12 7.61
CA TYR A 165 -17.00 13.18 8.26
C TYR A 165 -17.65 11.81 8.36
N LEU A 166 -17.62 11.02 7.27
CA LEU A 166 -18.09 9.65 7.24
C LEU A 166 -17.40 8.79 8.31
N PHE A 167 -16.06 8.77 8.32
CA PHE A 167 -15.32 7.99 9.31
C PHE A 167 -15.51 8.51 10.74
N HIS A 168 -15.72 9.82 10.92
CA HIS A 168 -15.97 10.39 12.24
C HIS A 168 -17.31 9.93 12.80
N ILE A 169 -18.39 9.96 12.01
CA ILE A 169 -19.71 9.50 12.45
C ILE A 169 -19.70 8.00 12.76
N PHE A 170 -19.22 7.18 11.81
CA PHE A 170 -19.30 5.72 11.96
C PHE A 170 -18.43 5.17 13.10
N LYS A 171 -17.40 5.91 13.51
CA LYS A 171 -16.54 5.50 14.63
C LYS A 171 -16.94 6.09 15.99
N THR A 172 -17.81 7.10 16.02
CA THR A 172 -18.24 7.74 17.28
C THR A 172 -19.56 7.18 17.81
N VAL A 173 -20.41 6.59 16.96
CA VAL A 173 -21.66 5.95 17.39
C VAL A 173 -21.36 4.53 17.89
N PRO A 174 -21.54 4.22 19.19
CA PRO A 174 -21.40 2.86 19.70
C PRO A 174 -22.46 1.96 19.05
N ALA A 175 -22.08 0.75 18.63
CA ALA A 175 -23.04 -0.25 18.20
C ALA A 175 -24.04 -0.50 19.34
N ASP A 176 -25.33 -0.37 19.04
CA ASP A 176 -26.41 -0.52 20.02
C ASP A 176 -26.29 -1.88 20.74
N PRO A 177 -26.07 -1.90 22.07
CA PRO A 177 -25.97 -3.14 22.83
C PRO A 177 -27.22 -4.02 22.74
N GLY A 178 -28.37 -3.44 22.34
CA GLY A 178 -29.66 -4.14 22.25
C GLY A 178 -29.85 -5.07 21.05
N ALA A 179 -28.98 -5.02 20.03
CA ALA A 179 -29.16 -5.80 18.80
C ALA A 179 -28.74 -7.30 18.92
N ARG A 180 -28.29 -7.75 20.09
CA ARG A 180 -27.97 -9.16 20.38
C ARG A 180 -29.05 -9.81 21.26
N GLN A 181 -30.27 -9.91 20.76
CA GLN A 181 -31.25 -10.88 21.27
C GLN A 181 -31.98 -11.51 20.07
N PRO A 182 -32.01 -12.84 20.03
CA PRO A 182 -33.28 -13.55 20.15
C PRO A 182 -33.47 -14.14 21.56
#